data_AF-A0A4R4N2S9-F1
#
_entry.id   AF-A0A4R4N2S9-F1
#
_cell.length_a   1.000
_cell.length_b   1.000
_cell.length_c   1.000
_cell.angle_alpha   90.00
_cell.angle_beta   90.00
_cell.angle_gamma   90.00
#
_symmetry.space_group_name_H-M   'P 1'
#
loop_
_entity.id
_entity.type
_entity.pdbx_description
1 polymer ?
#
loop_
_entity_poly.entity_id
_entity_poly.type
_entity_poly.pdbx_seq_one_letter_code
_entity_poly.pdbx_strand_id
1 'polypeptide(L)'
;MLFVPGNRTEWLPKAAAAGADAAILDLEDAVAAADRAAATERVAAAVAAAAELPLALFVRVNPLDDWPAAAQLRAVARPGLAGVVLPKVSD
;
A
#
# COMPACT_ATOMS: atom_id res chain seq x y z
N MET A 1 -10.09 -7.62 -6.45
CA MET A 1 -8.97 -6.93 -5.77
C MET A 1 -7.65 -7.60 -6.13
N LEU A 2 -6.60 -6.84 -6.47
CA LEU A 2 -5.27 -7.37 -6.84
C LEU A 2 -4.17 -6.89 -5.90
N PHE A 3 -3.16 -7.71 -5.68
CA PHE A 3 -1.95 -7.31 -4.95
C PHE A 3 -0.94 -6.66 -5.89
N VAL A 4 -0.37 -5.54 -5.44
CA VAL A 4 0.67 -4.78 -6.14
C VAL A 4 1.81 -4.53 -5.14
N PRO A 5 3.06 -4.94 -5.43
CA PRO A 5 4.19 -4.63 -4.55
C PRO A 5 4.32 -3.12 -4.32
N GLY A 6 4.56 -2.66 -3.09
CA GLY A 6 4.64 -1.25 -2.76
C GLY A 6 5.80 -0.50 -3.44
N ASN A 7 6.82 -1.22 -3.93
CA ASN A 7 7.90 -0.69 -4.76
C ASN A 7 7.59 -0.73 -6.28
N ARG A 8 6.38 -1.16 -6.68
CA ARG A 8 5.89 -1.30 -8.06
C ARG A 8 4.57 -0.57 -8.29
N THR A 9 4.40 0.63 -7.72
CA THR A 9 3.16 1.42 -7.85
C THR A 9 2.81 1.75 -9.30
N GLU A 10 3.78 1.71 -10.22
CA GLU A 10 3.56 1.83 -11.66
C GLU A 10 2.72 0.69 -12.28
N TRP A 11 2.41 -0.37 -11.50
CA TRP A 11 1.51 -1.44 -11.93
C TRP A 11 0.03 -1.18 -11.62
N LEU A 12 -0.31 -0.12 -10.88
CA LEU A 12 -1.71 0.23 -10.58
C LEU A 12 -2.57 0.42 -11.85
N PRO A 13 -2.10 1.06 -12.94
CA PRO A 13 -2.85 1.13 -14.19
C PRO A 13 -3.10 -0.26 -14.82
N LYS A 14 -2.18 -1.22 -14.63
CA LYS A 14 -2.38 -2.60 -15.10
C LYS A 14 -3.43 -3.32 -14.27
N ALA A 15 -3.43 -3.11 -12.95
CA ALA A 15 -4.46 -3.65 -12.07
C ALA A 15 -5.86 -3.11 -12.44
N ALA A 16 -5.95 -1.81 -12.73
CA ALA A 16 -7.16 -1.18 -13.25
C ALA A 16 -7.61 -1.79 -14.59
N ALA A 17 -6.68 -1.91 -15.55
CA ALA A 17 -6.96 -2.48 -16.87
C ALA A 17 -7.39 -3.96 -16.82
N ALA A 18 -6.98 -4.70 -15.78
CA ALA A 18 -7.43 -6.06 -15.51
C ALA A 18 -8.84 -6.15 -14.91
N GLY A 19 -9.53 -5.02 -14.71
CA GLY A 19 -10.88 -4.95 -14.16
C GLY A 19 -10.94 -5.10 -12.64
N ALA A 20 -9.86 -4.78 -11.92
CA ALA A 20 -9.87 -4.85 -10.47
C ALA A 20 -10.58 -3.64 -9.86
N ASP A 21 -11.61 -3.88 -9.04
CA ASP A 21 -12.30 -2.82 -8.29
C ASP A 21 -11.42 -2.17 -7.21
N ALA A 22 -10.38 -2.88 -6.78
CA ALA A 22 -9.45 -2.45 -5.74
C ALA A 22 -8.05 -3.04 -5.93
N ALA A 23 -7.04 -2.37 -5.38
CA ALA A 23 -5.68 -2.84 -5.30
C ALA A 23 -5.15 -2.75 -3.86
N ILE A 24 -4.40 -3.75 -3.42
CA ILE A 24 -3.61 -3.72 -2.20
C ILE A 24 -2.17 -3.41 -2.59
N LEU A 25 -1.68 -2.24 -2.16
CA LEU A 25 -0.26 -1.91 -2.17
C LEU A 25 0.40 -2.61 -0.98
N ASP A 26 1.27 -3.57 -1.27
CA ASP A 26 1.88 -4.43 -0.27
C ASP A 26 3.25 -3.90 0.16
N LEU A 27 3.36 -3.44 1.40
CA LEU A 27 4.62 -3.04 2.04
C LEU A 27 5.22 -4.14 2.93
N GLU A 28 4.56 -5.29 3.06
CA GLU A 28 5.01 -6.42 3.86
C GLU A 28 5.95 -7.33 3.06
N ASP A 29 5.49 -8.51 2.66
CA ASP A 29 6.36 -9.56 2.13
C ASP A 29 6.81 -9.29 0.68
N ALA A 30 6.13 -8.42 -0.06
CA ALA A 30 6.52 -8.03 -1.41
C ALA A 30 7.64 -6.97 -1.48
N VAL A 31 8.13 -6.45 -0.35
CA VAL A 31 9.15 -5.39 -0.30
C VAL A 31 10.30 -5.81 0.63
N ALA A 32 11.52 -5.84 0.07
CA ALA A 32 12.72 -6.10 0.84
C ALA A 32 12.94 -5.03 1.92
N ALA A 33 13.50 -5.42 3.07
CA ALA A 33 13.68 -4.52 4.22
C ALA A 33 14.42 -3.22 3.87
N ALA A 34 15.45 -3.31 3.02
CA ALA A 34 16.24 -2.17 2.56
C ALA A 34 15.43 -1.17 1.71
N ASP A 35 14.37 -1.63 1.03
CA ASP A 35 13.54 -0.82 0.14
C ASP A 35 12.30 -0.24 0.82
N ARG A 36 11.98 -0.64 2.06
CA ARG A 36 10.71 -0.29 2.73
C ARG A 36 10.49 1.21 2.85
N ALA A 37 11.52 1.98 3.17
CA ALA A 37 11.40 3.43 3.29
C ALA A 37 10.99 4.05 1.95
N ALA A 38 11.74 3.74 0.88
CA ALA A 38 11.45 4.21 -0.47
C ALA A 38 10.09 3.71 -0.99
N ALA A 39 9.72 2.46 -0.71
CA ALA A 39 8.42 1.91 -1.05
C ALA A 39 7.29 2.63 -0.31
N THR A 40 7.48 2.96 0.97
CA THR A 40 6.49 3.70 1.77
C THR A 40 6.23 5.09 1.18
N GLU A 41 7.28 5.80 0.78
CA GLU A 41 7.15 7.10 0.10
C GLU A 41 6.39 6.99 -1.22
N ARG A 42 6.71 5.98 -2.05
CA ARG A 42 6.01 5.70 -3.31
C ARG A 42 4.53 5.37 -3.09
N VAL A 43 4.23 4.53 -2.09
CA VAL A 43 2.85 4.18 -1.73
C VAL A 43 2.10 5.40 -1.23
N ALA A 44 2.70 6.23 -0.37
CA ALA A 44 2.07 7.46 0.11
C ALA A 44 1.76 8.44 -1.04
N ALA A 45 2.65 8.55 -2.03
CA ALA A 45 2.43 9.35 -3.23
C ALA A 45 1.30 8.76 -4.11
N ALA A 46 1.28 7.44 -4.30
CA ALA A 46 0.22 6.77 -5.06
C ALA A 46 -1.16 6.91 -4.40
N VAL A 47 -1.23 6.84 -3.07
CA VAL A 47 -2.44 7.10 -2.30
C VAL A 47 -2.91 8.54 -2.47
N ALA A 48 -2.00 9.52 -2.43
CA ALA A 48 -2.36 10.92 -2.64
C ALA A 48 -2.90 11.19 -4.06
N ALA A 49 -2.48 10.40 -5.05
CA ALA A 49 -2.95 10.45 -6.43
C ALA A 49 -4.11 9.48 -6.74
N ALA A 50 -4.72 8.84 -5.71
CA ALA A 50 -5.72 7.78 -5.91
C ALA A 50 -6.93 8.19 -6.76
N ALA A 51 -7.30 9.48 -6.74
CA ALA A 51 -8.41 10.01 -7.53
C ALA A 51 -8.20 9.89 -9.05
N GLU A 52 -6.97 9.65 -9.51
CA GLU A 52 -6.63 9.44 -10.92
C GLU A 52 -6.83 7.98 -11.37
N LEU A 53 -7.12 7.07 -10.44
CA LEU A 53 -7.27 5.65 -10.70
C LEU A 53 -8.74 5.22 -10.57
N PRO A 54 -9.26 4.37 -11.49
CA PRO A 54 -10.62 3.87 -11.42
C PRO A 54 -10.75 2.66 -10.47
N LEU A 55 -10.04 2.67 -9.34
CA LEU A 55 -10.06 1.58 -8.34
C LEU A 55 -9.76 2.10 -6.94
N ALA A 56 -10.25 1.38 -5.92
CA ALA A 56 -9.96 1.69 -4.52
C ALA A 56 -8.55 1.23 -4.12
N LEU A 57 -7.81 2.08 -3.41
CA LEU A 57 -6.48 1.73 -2.89
C LEU A 57 -6.53 1.31 -1.42
N PHE A 58 -6.06 0.11 -1.16
CA PHE A 58 -5.75 -0.40 0.17
C PHE A 58 -4.23 -0.50 0.33
N VAL A 59 -3.74 -0.40 1.56
CA VAL A 59 -2.32 -0.61 1.86
C VAL A 59 -2.20 -1.72 2.90
N ARG A 60 -1.43 -2.77 2.59
CA ARG A 60 -0.98 -3.74 3.59
C ARG A 60 0.32 -3.24 4.19
N VAL A 61 0.25 -2.87 5.47
CA VAL A 61 1.40 -2.38 6.24
C VAL A 61 2.17 -3.55 6.86
N ASN A 62 3.36 -3.29 7.39
CA ASN A 62 4.05 -4.25 8.26
C ASN A 62 3.29 -4.42 9.60
N PRO A 63 3.50 -5.55 10.31
CA PRO A 63 2.98 -5.74 11.68
C PRO A 63 3.34 -4.55 12.58
N LEU A 64 2.38 -4.10 13.39
CA LEU A 64 2.51 -2.89 14.23
C LEU A 64 3.24 -3.17 15.55
N ASP A 65 4.33 -3.93 15.48
CA ASP A 65 5.08 -4.40 16.65
C ASP A 65 6.21 -3.43 17.04
N ASP A 66 6.50 -2.44 16.19
CA ASP A 66 7.59 -1.49 16.38
C ASP A 66 7.29 -0.06 15.87
N TRP A 67 8.18 0.88 16.22
CA TRP A 67 8.07 2.29 15.81
C TRP A 67 8.18 2.50 14.29
N PRO A 68 9.07 1.82 13.56
CA PRO A 68 9.10 1.87 12.10
C PRO A 68 7.75 1.52 11.44
N ALA A 69 7.08 0.46 11.88
CA ALA A 69 5.77 0.08 11.35
C ALA A 69 4.70 1.14 11.67
N ALA A 70 4.71 1.71 12.88
CA ALA A 70 3.82 2.82 13.22
C ALA A 70 4.09 4.08 12.37
N ALA A 71 5.35 4.37 12.05
CA ALA A 71 5.73 5.47 11.15
C ALA A 71 5.27 5.20 9.71
N GLN A 72 5.39 3.96 9.23
CA GLN A 72 4.88 3.54 7.92
C GLN A 72 3.36 3.73 7.84
N LEU A 73 2.60 3.30 8.86
CA LEU A 73 1.16 3.51 8.92
C LEU A 73 0.79 4.99 8.82
N ARG A 74 1.47 5.85 9.60
CA ARG A 74 1.24 7.31 9.55
C ARG A 74 1.53 7.90 8.18
N ALA A 75 2.55 7.38 7.48
CA ALA A 75 2.93 7.87 6.15
C ALA A 75 1.87 7.53 5.09
N VAL A 76 1.20 6.37 5.19
CA VAL A 76 0.24 5.91 4.18
C VAL A 76 -1.21 6.29 4.49
N ALA A 77 -1.55 6.53 5.76
CA ALA A 77 -2.89 6.95 6.19
C ALA A 77 -3.17 8.41 5.79
N ARG A 78 -3.58 8.60 4.52
CA ARG A 78 -3.77 9.92 3.89
C ARG A 78 -5.09 9.95 3.11
N PRO A 79 -5.60 11.15 2.75
CA PRO A 79 -6.73 11.27 1.83
C PRO A 79 -6.47 10.46 0.54
N GLY A 80 -7.49 9.73 0.08
CA GLY A 80 -7.39 8.81 -1.05
C GLY A 80 -7.22 7.34 -0.66
N LEU A 81 -6.80 7.04 0.58
CA LEU A 81 -6.72 5.66 1.06
C LEU A 81 -8.12 5.12 1.37
N ALA A 82 -8.47 3.99 0.78
CA ALA A 82 -9.74 3.30 1.03
C ALA A 82 -9.70 2.44 2.31
N GLY A 83 -8.52 1.93 2.68
CA GLY A 83 -8.35 1.19 3.93
C GLY A 83 -6.93 0.68 4.15
N VAL A 84 -6.69 0.23 5.38
CA VAL A 84 -5.44 -0.43 5.80
C VAL A 84 -5.72 -1.91 6.02
N VAL A 85 -4.83 -2.76 5.54
CA VAL A 85 -4.82 -4.20 5.82
C VAL A 85 -3.72 -4.47 6.84
N LEU A 86 -4.11 -4.89 8.04
CA LEU A 86 -3.18 -5.27 9.10
C LEU A 86 -2.86 -6.76 8.98
N PRO A 87 -1.60 -7.16 8.73
CA PRO A 87 -1.24 -8.57 8.67
C PRO A 87 -1.10 -9.18 10.07
N LYS A 88 -1.13 -10.51 10.13
CA LYS A 88 -0.74 -11.31 11.32
C LYS A 88 -1.45 -10.92 12.62
N VAL A 89 -2.72 -10.54 12.54
CA VAL A 89 -3.54 -10.23 13.72
C VAL A 89 -3.77 -11.50 14.56
N SER A 90 -3.47 -11.43 15.84
CA SER A 90 -3.75 -12.45 16.85
C SER A 90 -4.23 -11.78 18.14
N ASP A 91 -5.01 -12.52 18.94
CA ASP A 91 -5.53 -12.08 20.24
C ASP A 91 -4.48 -12.04 21.36
#